data_AF-A0A8J5MWC8-F1
#
_entry.id   AF-A0A8J5MWC8-F1
#
_cell.length_a   1.000
_cell.length_b   1.000
_cell.length_c   1.000
_cell.angle_alpha   90.00
_cell.angle_beta   90.00
_cell.angle_gamma   90.00
#
_symmetry.space_group_name_H-M   'P 1'
#
loop_
_entity.id
_entity.type
_entity.pdbx_description
1 polymer ?
#
loop_
_entity_poly.entity_id
_entity_poly.type
_entity_poly.pdbx_seq_one_letter_code
_entity_poly.pdbx_strand_id
1 'polypeptide(L)' 'MKLRQTTYERLILLSGGGLSRALQELLAQDPIFPVLTKPHLLALDRRVLHVLAALSMCKEQRGGWHNVLY' A
#
# COMPACT_ATOMS: atom_id res chain seq x y z
N MET A 1 12.08 -13.34 -5.13
CA MET A 1 10.78 -12.67 -5.03
C MET A 1 10.76 -11.50 -6.01
N LYS A 2 9.78 -11.47 -6.90
CA LYS A 2 9.51 -10.35 -7.80
C LYS A 2 8.06 -9.89 -7.60
N LEU A 3 7.78 -8.60 -7.84
CA LEU A 3 6.46 -7.99 -7.72
C LEU A 3 6.00 -7.47 -9.09
N ARG A 4 4.71 -7.56 -9.40
CA ARG A 4 4.18 -6.97 -10.64
C ARG A 4 4.38 -5.46 -10.65
N GLN A 5 4.84 -4.92 -11.78
CA GLN A 5 4.99 -3.49 -12.02
C GLN A 5 3.69 -2.73 -11.69
N THR A 6 2.55 -3.23 -12.17
CA THR A 6 1.22 -2.62 -11.91
C THR A 6 0.83 -2.62 -10.44
N THR A 7 1.31 -3.59 -9.65
CA THR A 7 1.06 -3.63 -8.21
C THR A 7 1.92 -2.59 -7.49
N TYR A 8 3.19 -2.44 -7.88
CA TYR A 8 4.07 -1.39 -7.35
C TYR A 8 3.50 0.01 -7.60
N GLU A 9 3.05 0.28 -8.82
CA GLU A 9 2.45 1.57 -9.20
C GLU A 9 1.20 1.89 -8.38
N ARG A 10 0.32 0.89 -8.16
CA ARG A 10 -0.86 1.06 -7.31
C ARG A 10 -0.49 1.32 -5.85
N LEU A 11 0.56 0.66 -5.34
CA LEU A 11 1.04 0.93 -3.97
C LEU A 11 1.59 2.35 -3.83
N ILE A 12 2.30 2.86 -4.84
CA ILE A 12 2.76 4.26 -4.86
C ILE A 12 1.55 5.20 -4.90
N LEU A 13 0.59 4.96 -5.79
CA LEU A 13 -0.63 5.76 -5.92
C LEU A 13 -1.43 5.84 -4.60
N LEU A 14 -1.52 4.72 -3.88
CA LEU A 14 -2.29 4.62 -2.63
C LEU A 14 -1.48 5.03 -1.38
N SER A 15 -0.19 5.32 -1.53
CA SER A 15 0.64 5.78 -0.41
C SER A 15 0.26 7.20 0.06
N GLY A 16 0.80 7.64 1.19
CA GLY A 16 0.60 9.01 1.67
C GLY A 16 -0.84 9.33 2.14
N GLY A 17 -1.61 8.33 2.55
CA GLY A 17 -3.00 8.49 3.00
C GLY A 17 -4.07 8.21 1.95
N GLY A 18 -3.67 7.90 0.70
CA GLY A 18 -4.60 7.54 -0.36
C GLY A 18 -5.41 6.28 -0.01
N LEU A 19 -4.77 5.28 0.60
CA LEU A 19 -5.41 4.02 0.98
C LEU A 19 -6.48 4.21 2.06
N SER A 20 -6.15 4.88 3.16
CA SER A 20 -7.13 5.11 4.24
C SER A 20 -8.32 5.93 3.78
N ARG A 21 -8.10 6.96 2.94
CA ARG A 21 -9.17 7.79 2.37
C ARG A 21 -10.09 6.97 1.47
N ALA A 22 -9.52 6.25 0.50
CA ALA A 22 -10.31 5.44 -0.42
C ALA A 22 -11.12 4.36 0.32
N LEU A 23 -10.51 3.71 1.32
CA LEU A 23 -11.22 2.73 2.15
C LEU A 23 -12.30 3.36 3.02
N GLN A 24 -12.08 4.55 3.59
CA GLN A 24 -13.10 5.24 4.37
C GLN A 24 -14.33 5.56 3.50
N GLU A 25 -14.12 6.05 2.27
CA GLU A 25 -15.20 6.36 1.32
C GLU A 25 -15.92 5.09 0.83
N LEU A 26 -15.20 4.00 0.58
CA LEU A 26 -15.78 2.72 0.19
C LEU A 26 -16.58 2.08 1.32
N LEU A 27 -16.01 1.99 2.52
CA LEU A 27 -16.62 1.33 3.67
C LEU A 27 -17.81 2.10 4.25
N ALA A 28 -17.91 3.41 3.98
CA ALA A 28 -19.08 4.21 4.34
C ALA A 28 -20.39 3.74 3.68
N GLN A 29 -20.30 2.95 2.61
CA GLN A 29 -21.44 2.38 1.91
C GLN A 29 -21.93 1.06 2.53
N ASP A 30 -21.18 0.51 3.50
CA ASP A 30 -21.53 -0.74 4.17
C ASP A 30 -22.61 -0.50 5.26
N PRO A 31 -23.69 -1.31 5.31
CA PRO A 31 -24.73 -1.19 6.34
C PRO A 31 -24.23 -1.27 7.79
N ILE A 32 -23.08 -1.91 8.04
CA ILE A 32 -22.49 -2.03 9.38
C ILE A 32 -21.43 -0.96 9.66
N PHE A 33 -21.42 0.14 8.89
CA PHE A 33 -20.46 1.22 9.11
C PHE A 33 -20.52 1.76 10.57
N PRO A 34 -19.36 1.94 11.24
CA PRO A 34 -18.01 1.75 10.74
C PRO A 34 -17.51 0.29 10.77
N VAL A 35 -17.08 -0.23 9.60
CA VAL A 35 -16.44 -1.56 9.49
C VAL A 35 -15.04 -1.58 10.12
N LEU A 36 -14.25 -0.53 9.87
CA LEU A 36 -12.90 -0.38 10.42
C LEU A 36 -12.83 0.87 11.31
N THR A 37 -12.19 0.75 12.46
CA THR A 37 -11.92 1.90 13.32
C THR A 37 -10.82 2.78 12.74
N LYS A 38 -10.83 4.08 13.06
CA LYS A 38 -9.82 5.05 12.58
C LYS A 38 -8.36 4.59 12.80
N PRO A 39 -7.98 3.99 13.95
CA PRO A 39 -6.63 3.45 14.12
C PRO A 39 -6.25 2.37 13.10
N HIS A 40 -7.19 1.53 12.66
CA HIS A 40 -6.92 0.51 11.65
C HIS A 40 -6.71 1.12 10.26
N LEU A 41 -7.48 2.16 9.90
CA LEU A 41 -7.27 2.90 8.65
C LEU A 41 -5.87 3.53 8.61
N LEU A 42 -5.44 4.20 9.69
CA LEU A 42 -4.10 4.77 9.80
C LEU A 42 -2.99 3.70 9.80
N ALA A 43 -3.27 2.52 10.37
CA ALA A 43 -2.33 1.40 10.35
C ALA A 43 -2.12 0.86 8.93
N LEU A 44 -3.13 0.89 8.06
CA LEU A 44 -2.99 0.48 6.67
C LEU A 44 -2.04 1.41 5.90
N ASP A 45 -2.15 2.73 6.07
CA ASP A 45 -1.22 3.68 5.44
C ASP A 45 0.23 3.43 5.87
N ARG A 46 0.46 3.25 7.19
CA ARG A 46 1.79 2.89 7.71
C ARG A 46 2.31 1.59 7.12
N ARG A 47 1.47 0.56 6.97
CA ARG A 47 1.86 -0.72 6.38
C ARG A 47 2.25 -0.57 4.91
N VAL A 48 1.55 0.26 4.13
CA VAL A 48 1.95 0.55 2.74
C VAL A 48 3.35 1.16 2.70
N LEU A 49 3.67 2.10 3.60
CA LEU A 49 5.01 2.68 3.68
C LEU A 49 6.08 1.62 4.02
N HIS A 50 5.78 0.70 4.94
CA HIS A 50 6.69 -0.41 5.25
C HIS A 50 6.91 -1.36 4.06
N VAL A 51 5.87 -1.66 3.30
CA VAL A 51 5.98 -2.48 2.07
C VAL A 51 6.85 -1.77 1.04
N LEU A 52 6.63 -0.48 0.80
CA LEU A 52 7.44 0.31 -0.14
C LEU A 52 8.91 0.39 0.31
N ALA A 53 9.16 0.57 1.61
CA ALA A 53 10.52 0.55 2.16
C ALA A 53 11.21 -0.80 1.93
N ALA A 54 10.51 -1.92 2.18
CA ALA A 54 11.05 -3.25 1.91
C ALA A 54 11.37 -3.47 0.41
N LEU A 55 10.55 -2.93 -0.50
CA LEU A 55 10.82 -2.99 -1.94
C LEU A 55 12.04 -2.15 -2.34
N SER A 56 12.23 -0.97 -1.73
CA SER A 56 13.43 -0.16 -1.92
C SER A 56 14.70 -0.89 -1.46
N MET A 57 14.66 -1.54 -0.30
CA MET A 57 15.77 -2.39 0.16
C MET A 57 16.04 -3.55 -0.81
N CYS A 58 14.99 -4.20 -1.33
CA CYS A 58 15.15 -5.24 -2.34
C CYS A 58 15.80 -4.72 -3.62
N LYS A 59 15.44 -3.51 -4.06
CA LYS A 59 16.02 -2.85 -5.23
C LYS A 59 17.51 -2.59 -5.04
N GLU A 60 17.90 -2.08 -3.86
CA GLU A 60 19.31 -1.84 -3.52
C GLU A 60 20.11 -3.14 -3.49
N GLN A 61 19.61 -4.16 -2.79
CA GLN A 61 20.27 -5.46 -2.66
C GLN A 61 20.41 -6.21 -3.99
N ARG A 62 19.48 -6.01 -4.93
CA ARG A 62 19.42 -6.71 -6.22
C ARG A 62 19.91 -5.87 -7.40
N GLY A 63 20.46 -4.68 -7.16
CA GLY A 63 21.07 -3.86 -8.21
C GLY A 63 20.07 -3.24 -9.21
N GLY A 64 18.82 -2.98 -8.80
CA GLY A 64 17.87 -2.20 -9.60
C GLY A 64 16.46 -2.79 -9.70
N TRP A 65 15.55 -1.97 -10.25
CA TRP A 65 14.12 -2.31 -10.34
C TRP A 65 13.83 -3.48 -11.28
N HIS A 66 14.61 -3.68 -12.35
CA HIS A 66 14.44 -4.81 -13.29
C HIS A 66 14.63 -6.19 -12.63
N ASN A 67 15.28 -6.24 -11.46
CA ASN A 67 15.48 -7.46 -10.68
C ASN A 67 14.43 -7.68 -9.58
N VAL A 68 13.56 -6.69 -9.33
CA VAL A 68 12.50 -6.72 -8.31
C VAL A 68 11.12 -6.69 -8.95
N LEU A 69 10.96 -5.94 -10.04
CA LEU A 69 9.69 -5.75 -10.74
C LEU A 69 9.65 -6.61 -12.01
N TYR A 70 8.46 -7.08 -12.36
CA TYR A 70 8.18 -7.82 -13.59
C TYR A 70 6.83 -7.43 -14.19
#